data_AF-A0A2W2CVY9-F1
#
_entry.id   AF-A0A2W2CVY9-F1
#
_cell.length_a   1.000
_cell.length_b   1.000
_cell.length_c   1.000
_cell.angle_alpha   90.00
_cell.angle_beta   90.00
_cell.angle_gamma   90.00
#
_symmetry.space_group_name_H-M   'P 1'
#
loop_
_entity.id
_entity.type
_entity.pdbx_description
1 polymer ?
#
loop_
_entity_poly.entity_id
_entity_poly.type
_entity_poly.pdbx_seq_one_letter_code
_entity_poly.pdbx_strand_id
1 'polypeptide(L)'
;MATRYLAAILATCADVLGRRPGAEENFFEIGGDSVTATDLFLRLESRLGVELDVALFFEARDFRELASRLAESTGRPVDRSMPGASG
;
A
#
# COMPACT_ATOMS: atom_id res chain seq x y z
N MET A 1 10.61 -7.70 -8.64
CA MET A 1 9.33 -6.96 -8.65
C MET A 1 9.07 -6.28 -7.30
N ALA A 2 9.06 -7.00 -6.16
CA ALA A 2 8.78 -6.39 -4.84
C ALA A 2 9.67 -5.18 -4.49
N THR A 3 10.96 -5.20 -4.84
CA THR A 3 11.89 -4.10 -4.54
C THR A 3 11.50 -2.75 -5.18
N ARG A 4 10.91 -2.74 -6.38
CA ARG A 4 10.45 -1.47 -7.02
C ARG A 4 9.22 -0.91 -6.32
N TYR A 5 8.32 -1.77 -5.85
CA TYR A 5 7.15 -1.36 -5.08
C TYR A 5 7.57 -0.80 -3.73
N LEU A 6 8.49 -1.47 -3.03
CA LEU A 6 8.99 -1.00 -1.74
C LEU A 6 9.61 0.40 -1.85
N ALA A 7 10.46 0.63 -2.86
CA ALA A 7 11.06 1.93 -3.08
C ALA A 7 10.03 3.03 -3.37
N ALA A 8 9.01 2.74 -4.19
CA ALA A 8 7.93 3.68 -4.47
C ALA A 8 7.09 3.99 -3.23
N ILE A 9 6.71 2.96 -2.47
CA ILE A 9 5.96 3.08 -1.22
C ILE A 9 6.71 3.96 -0.23
N LEU A 10 7.98 3.66 0.06
CA LEU A 10 8.76 4.42 1.04
C LEU A 10 8.97 5.88 0.61
N ALA A 11 9.20 6.12 -0.68
CA ALA A 11 9.36 7.49 -1.19
C ALA A 11 8.06 8.30 -1.05
N THR A 12 6.94 7.76 -1.53
CA THR A 12 5.65 8.46 -1.44
C THR A 12 5.20 8.62 0.01
N CYS A 13 5.44 7.63 0.86
CA CYS A 13 5.15 7.72 2.28
C CYS A 13 5.97 8.81 2.95
N ALA A 14 7.23 9.02 2.53
CA ALA A 14 8.04 10.10 3.04
C ALA A 14 7.51 11.49 2.63
N ASP A 15 6.97 11.62 1.43
CA ASP A 15 6.35 12.86 0.95
C ASP A 15 5.08 13.20 1.74
N VAL A 16 4.30 12.18 2.14
CA VAL A 16 3.04 12.35 2.87
C VAL A 16 3.28 12.61 4.36
N LEU A 17 4.17 11.85 5.01
CA LEU A 17 4.43 11.96 6.45
C LEU A 17 5.46 13.04 6.80
N GLY A 18 6.19 13.57 5.82
CA GLY A 18 7.26 14.54 6.05
C GLY A 18 8.51 13.96 6.73
N ARG A 19 8.63 12.62 6.81
CA ARG A 19 9.80 11.91 7.33
C ARG A 19 10.07 10.65 6.54
N ARG A 20 11.31 10.15 6.52
CA ARG A 20 11.63 8.87 5.86
C ARG A 20 11.26 7.68 6.76
N PRO A 21 10.31 6.81 6.36
CA PRO A 21 10.04 5.58 7.09
C PRO A 21 11.05 4.49 6.76
N GLY A 22 11.23 3.56 7.70
CA GLY A 22 11.91 2.28 7.53
C GLY A 22 10.97 1.24 6.92
N ALA A 23 11.56 0.23 6.26
CA ALA A 23 10.79 -0.80 5.54
C ALA A 23 9.96 -1.74 6.44
N GLU A 24 10.34 -1.85 7.71
CA GLU A 24 9.71 -2.73 8.71
C GLU A 24 8.80 -1.95 9.68
N GLU A 25 8.55 -0.66 9.39
CA GLU A 25 7.63 0.16 10.17
C GLU A 25 6.20 0.03 9.65
N ASN A 26 5.23 0.07 10.55
CA ASN A 26 3.82 0.16 10.21
C ASN A 26 3.41 1.62 9.99
N PHE A 27 2.65 1.90 8.92
CA PHE A 27 2.19 3.24 8.58
C PHE A 27 1.45 3.96 9.71
N PHE A 28 0.56 3.25 10.41
CA PHE A 28 -0.26 3.82 11.48
C PHE A 28 0.53 4.05 12.77
N GLU A 29 1.54 3.21 13.04
CA GLU A 29 2.40 3.37 14.22
C GLU A 29 3.33 4.59 14.11
N ILE A 30 3.63 5.03 12.88
CA ILE A 30 4.55 6.15 12.62
C ILE A 30 3.85 7.49 12.37
N GLY A 31 2.57 7.59 12.72
CA GLY A 31 1.77 8.82 12.62
C GLY A 31 0.91 8.92 11.36
N GLY A 32 0.76 7.85 10.59
CA GLY A 32 -0.21 7.76 9.51
C GLY A 32 -1.65 7.64 10.02
N ASP A 33 -2.57 8.21 9.27
CA ASP A 33 -4.01 8.22 9.52
C ASP A 33 -4.80 7.96 8.22
N SER A 34 -6.13 8.05 8.26
CA SER A 34 -6.97 7.80 7.09
C SER A 34 -6.79 8.84 5.96
N VAL A 35 -6.50 10.09 6.30
CA VAL A 35 -6.33 11.18 5.33
C VAL A 35 -5.01 11.00 4.59
N THR A 36 -3.94 10.81 5.35
CA THR A 36 -2.60 10.56 4.82
C THR A 36 -2.52 9.21 4.10
N ALA A 37 -3.24 8.18 4.56
CA ALA A 37 -3.36 6.93 3.82
C ALA A 37 -4.02 7.17 2.46
N THR A 38 -5.15 7.88 2.41
CA THR A 38 -5.83 8.17 1.14
C THR A 38 -4.92 8.93 0.16
N ASP A 39 -4.18 9.94 0.64
CA ASP A 39 -3.21 10.68 -0.19
C ASP A 39 -2.06 9.77 -0.67
N LEU A 40 -1.53 8.90 0.19
CA LEU A 40 -0.53 7.90 -0.16
C LEU A 40 -1.02 6.99 -1.30
N PHE A 41 -2.25 6.50 -1.20
CA PHE A 41 -2.86 5.63 -2.22
C PHE A 41 -2.95 6.32 -3.58
N LEU A 42 -3.59 7.48 -3.64
CA LEU A 42 -3.77 8.24 -4.89
C LEU A 42 -2.43 8.52 -5.59
N ARG A 43 -1.40 8.86 -4.82
CA ARG A 43 -0.06 9.11 -5.34
C ARG A 43 0.64 7.83 -5.82
N LEU A 44 0.49 6.72 -5.10
CA LEU A 44 1.06 5.45 -5.51
C LEU A 44 0.40 4.90 -6.77
N GLU A 45 -0.93 4.96 -6.88
CA GLU A 45 -1.66 4.55 -8.09
C GLU A 45 -1.21 5.37 -9.30
N SER A 46 -1.11 6.70 -9.14
CA SER A 46 -0.61 7.60 -10.18
C SER A 46 0.84 7.29 -10.59
N ARG A 47 1.72 6.99 -9.62
CA ARG A 47 3.15 6.74 -9.86
C ARG A 47 3.44 5.37 -10.45
N LEU A 48 2.66 4.36 -10.06
CA LEU A 48 2.86 2.97 -10.46
C LEU A 48 1.99 2.57 -11.66
N GLY A 49 0.94 3.34 -11.96
CA GLY A 49 -0.01 3.04 -13.03
C GLY A 49 -0.86 1.79 -12.75
N VAL A 50 -1.17 1.52 -11.47
CA VAL A 50 -1.95 0.35 -11.03
C VAL A 50 -3.02 0.78 -10.05
N GLU A 51 -4.15 0.06 -10.01
CA GLU A 51 -5.16 0.17 -8.95
C GLU A 51 -4.66 -0.59 -7.71
N LEU A 52 -4.63 0.07 -6.56
CA LEU A 52 -4.19 -0.53 -5.31
C LEU A 52 -5.38 -1.03 -4.51
N ASP A 53 -5.32 -2.29 -4.10
CA ASP A 53 -6.32 -2.85 -3.21
C ASP A 53 -6.11 -2.31 -1.78
N VAL A 54 -7.12 -1.59 -1.28
CA VAL A 54 -7.12 -1.02 0.06
C VAL A 54 -7.03 -2.10 1.15
N ALA A 55 -7.58 -3.29 0.91
CA ALA A 55 -7.51 -4.39 1.85
C ALA A 55 -6.06 -4.83 2.10
N LEU A 56 -5.23 -4.90 1.05
CA LEU A 56 -3.83 -5.29 1.16
C LEU A 56 -3.00 -4.35 2.04
N PHE A 57 -3.39 -3.08 2.12
CA PHE A 57 -2.73 -2.10 2.98
C PHE A 57 -3.09 -2.27 4.44
N PHE A 58 -4.37 -2.48 4.75
CA PHE A 58 -4.81 -2.71 6.13
C PHE A 58 -4.32 -4.05 6.68
N GLU A 59 -4.16 -5.06 5.83
CA GLU A 59 -3.67 -6.37 6.24
C GLU A 59 -2.14 -6.46 6.33
N ALA A 60 -1.41 -5.56 5.67
CA ALA A 60 0.05 -5.57 5.71
C ALA A 60 0.56 -5.04 7.06
N ARG A 61 1.51 -5.76 7.68
CA ARG A 61 2.09 -5.36 8.96
C ARG A 61 3.11 -4.23 8.81
N ASP A 62 3.79 -4.19 7.68
CA ASP A 62 4.83 -3.20 7.37
C ASP A 62 4.92 -2.96 5.85
N PHE A 63 5.74 -2.00 5.44
CA PHE A 63 5.90 -1.64 4.02
C PHE A 63 6.54 -2.75 3.16
N ARG A 64 7.35 -3.64 3.75
CA ARG A 64 7.95 -4.77 3.04
C ARG A 64 6.89 -5.82 2.69
N GLU A 65 5.99 -6.10 3.62
CA GLU A 65 4.86 -6.99 3.39
C GLU A 65 3.89 -6.40 2.35
N LEU A 66 3.56 -5.11 2.45
CA LEU A 66 2.74 -4.42 1.45
C LEU A 66 3.36 -4.52 0.04
N ALA A 67 4.65 -4.23 -0.10
CA ALA A 67 5.34 -4.31 -1.39
C ALA A 67 5.34 -5.71 -1.99
N SER A 68 5.41 -6.74 -1.15
CA SER A 68 5.37 -8.15 -1.57
C SER A 68 3.98 -8.50 -2.09
N ARG A 69 2.93 -8.16 -1.33
CA ARG A 69 1.53 -8.38 -1.71
C ARG A 69 1.14 -7.66 -2.99
N LEU A 70 1.59 -6.42 -3.19
CA LEU A 70 1.35 -5.69 -4.45
C LEU A 70 2.07 -6.32 -5.64
N ALA A 71 3.27 -6.85 -5.44
CA ALA A 71 3.98 -7.57 -6.48
C ALA A 71 3.27 -8.86 -6.89
N GLU A 72 2.60 -9.53 -5.95
CA GLU A 72 1.80 -10.73 -6.21
C GLU A 72 0.44 -10.40 -6.85
N SER A 73 -0.22 -9.33 -6.38
CA SER A 73 -1.54 -8.90 -6.86
C SER A 73 -1.50 -8.37 -8.29
N THR A 74 -0.48 -7.58 -8.65
CA THR A 74 -0.29 -7.12 -10.04
C THR A 74 0.06 -8.24 -11.04
N GLY A 75 0.28 -9.46 -10.54
CA GLY A 75 0.41 -10.69 -11.34
C GLY A 75 -0.87 -11.53 -11.43
N ARG A 76 -1.96 -11.14 -10.77
CA ARG A 76 -3.25 -11.84 -10.78
C ARG A 76 -4.35 -10.93 -11.36
N PRO A 77 -5.31 -11.47 -12.13
CA PRO A 77 -6.53 -10.74 -12.43
C PRO A 77 -7.20 -10.35 -11.11
N VAL A 78 -7.62 -9.10 -10.97
CA VAL A 78 -8.42 -8.63 -9.83
C VAL A 78 -9.73 -9.42 -9.85
N ASP A 79 -9.80 -10.52 -9.12
CA ASP A 79 -11.07 -11.21 -8.84
C ASP A 79 -11.82 -10.37 -7.82
N ARG A 80 -12.63 -9.45 -8.33
CA ARG A 80 -13.48 -8.55 -7.52
C ARG A 80 -14.69 -9.29 -6.93
N SER A 81 -14.56 -10.58 -6.62
CA SER A 81 -15.56 -11.33 -5.87
C SER A 81 -15.55 -10.89 -4.43
N MET A 82 -16.31 -9.83 -4.14
CA MET A 82 -16.83 -9.60 -2.79
C MET A 82 -17.46 -10.92 -2.30
N PRO A 83 -16.98 -11.52 -1.19
CA PRO A 83 -17.74 -12.58 -0.53
C PRO A 83 -19.06 -11.97 -0.11
N GLY A 84 -20.16 -12.60 -0.50
CA GLY A 84 -21.50 -12.09 -0.27
C GLY A 84 -21.69 -11.58 1.15
N ALA A 85 -22.26 -10.38 1.26
CA ALA A 85 -23.06 -10.00 2.41
C ALA A 85 -24.09 -11.12 2.61
N SER A 86 -23.77 -12.04 3.52
CA SER A 86 -24.61 -13.16 3.88
C SER A 86 -25.38 -12.74 5.13
N GLY A 87 -26.71 -12.67 5.00
CA GLY A 87 -27.65 -12.67 6.13
C GLY A 87 -28.08 -11.31 6.63
#